data_AF-A0A3D4MZ21-F1
#
_entry.id   AF-A0A3D4MZ21-F1
#
_cell.length_a   1.000
_cell.length_b   1.000
_cell.length_c   1.000
_cell.angle_alpha   90.00
_cell.angle_beta   90.00
_cell.angle_gamma   90.00
#
_symmetry.space_group_name_H-M   'P 1'
#
loop_
_entity.id
_entity.type
_entity.pdbx_description
1 polymer ?
#
loop_
_entity_poly.entity_id
_entity_poly.type
_entity_poly.pdbx_seq_one_letter_code
_entity_poly.pdbx_strand_id
1 'polypeptide(L)'
;MSTSLNVHERVVGGIRKEREALSTYGVSEIIGLIESGKVARAVGHAFYFSPPDLLKEVSAQVADVLQGRKEIADTQYIEYVAYAVSMAVGLDSAQIKWRLIDLLSKAEIARLASLYRNLVAGVKNSSVAVDNYLAVLAQEVHDRYVTEARSKEDAVAAKEKVLAGTLADYVDMMIEDVHNSNLYAYAMGLDSVIDTETVWGNDFGAFLQFALWCGASFQTTNPPLVKMAWDLDPSLWTKRVAAVYASLDLSAIDAGQMTDDEKKVAILTYSIVEYSCQFVRDLYLFSEGALGFVCYQVNPNHHGNTQKMVDEVSFVHAVMGQRLGNGYEPNISFKIPGTNAALLAAKAIGKMGISLTITLSFGVFQAMEFGKVFADSTAAVNSVVIMNGRLAFPVRDQLLAEHPDKKDQYVESAKWVGVDVTRHLYAGLYSGVESGGLGLDPKRVRIMNASLRIYGLEIPDVMEIWGSPSITIFPNVRHSLDLKARDFDCDAVRRPIEKSVRDANADSEIFRQSWYFDGDDMAYAPASQLVLADTEPEVITTWVPIAETLSQFLGSYASTKELIGFMS
;
A
#
# COMPACT_ATOMS: atom_id res chain seq x y z
N MET A 1 -19.24 -17.86 -16.74
CA MET A 1 -19.38 -18.94 -15.74
C MET A 1 -18.53 -18.53 -14.56
N SER A 2 -19.11 -18.39 -13.36
CA SER A 2 -18.36 -18.09 -12.14
C SER A 2 -17.46 -19.28 -11.84
N THR A 3 -16.21 -19.23 -12.30
CA THR A 3 -15.14 -20.07 -11.74
C THR A 3 -15.04 -19.65 -10.29
N SER A 4 -15.53 -20.48 -9.37
CA SER A 4 -15.31 -20.27 -7.93
C SER A 4 -13.82 -19.98 -7.76
N LEU A 5 -13.49 -18.76 -7.31
CA LEU A 5 -12.11 -18.35 -7.10
C LEU A 5 -11.45 -19.43 -6.23
N ASN A 6 -10.35 -20.01 -6.70
CA ASN A 6 -9.60 -21.03 -5.96
C ASN A 6 -8.88 -20.34 -4.78
N VAL A 7 -9.65 -19.88 -3.79
CA VAL A 7 -9.19 -19.21 -2.58
C VAL A 7 -9.35 -20.18 -1.42
N HIS A 8 -8.35 -20.21 -0.55
CA HIS A 8 -8.27 -21.15 0.56
C HIS A 8 -9.49 -20.99 1.50
N GLU A 9 -10.08 -22.11 1.93
CA GLU A 9 -11.31 -22.09 2.76
C GLU A 9 -11.13 -21.29 4.05
N ARG A 10 -9.97 -21.40 4.71
CA ARG A 10 -9.57 -20.56 5.86
C ARG A 10 -9.74 -19.06 5.61
N VAL A 11 -9.32 -18.59 4.43
CA VAL A 11 -9.36 -17.16 4.05
C VAL A 11 -10.81 -16.72 3.88
N VAL A 12 -11.57 -17.45 3.05
CA VAL A 12 -12.99 -17.16 2.81
C VAL A 12 -13.80 -17.23 4.10
N GLY A 13 -13.57 -18.27 4.91
CA GLY A 13 -14.23 -18.49 6.19
C GLY A 13 -13.90 -17.42 7.22
N GLY A 14 -12.62 -17.04 7.36
CA GLY A 14 -12.17 -16.00 8.29
C GLY A 14 -12.73 -14.62 7.95
N ILE A 15 -12.73 -14.26 6.66
CA ILE A 15 -13.34 -13.00 6.17
C ILE A 15 -14.85 -13.01 6.43
N ARG A 16 -15.54 -14.08 6.01
CA ARG A 16 -17.00 -14.19 6.16
C ARG A 16 -17.40 -14.10 7.63
N LYS A 17 -16.71 -14.82 8.51
CA LYS A 17 -16.97 -14.85 9.95
C LYS A 17 -16.88 -13.46 10.57
N GLU A 18 -15.86 -12.68 10.23
CA GLU A 18 -15.75 -11.31 10.73
C GLU A 18 -16.83 -10.40 10.13
N ARG A 19 -17.12 -10.54 8.84
CA ARG A 19 -18.18 -9.76 8.18
C ARG A 19 -19.55 -10.01 8.81
N GLU A 20 -19.86 -11.26 9.14
CA GLU A 20 -21.07 -11.63 9.87
C GLU A 20 -21.09 -11.00 11.26
N ALA A 21 -19.98 -11.05 12.00
CA ALA A 21 -19.87 -10.40 13.31
C ALA A 21 -20.03 -8.86 13.23
N LEU A 22 -19.54 -8.23 12.16
CA LEU A 22 -19.76 -6.79 11.93
C LEU A 22 -21.21 -6.48 11.58
N SER A 23 -21.88 -7.32 10.81
CA SER A 23 -23.27 -7.10 10.41
C SER A 23 -24.26 -7.04 11.58
N THR A 24 -23.85 -7.52 12.76
CA THR A 24 -24.64 -7.45 14.00
C THR A 24 -24.37 -6.19 14.82
N TYR A 25 -23.45 -5.31 14.41
CA TYR A 25 -23.14 -4.09 15.15
C TYR A 25 -24.34 -3.15 15.07
N GLY A 26 -24.89 -2.81 16.23
CA GLY A 26 -25.83 -1.74 16.40
C GLY A 26 -25.13 -0.43 16.76
N VAL A 27 -25.93 0.56 17.15
CA VAL A 27 -25.42 1.89 17.52
C VAL A 27 -24.47 1.80 18.71
N SER A 28 -24.78 0.96 19.71
CA SER A 28 -23.96 0.78 20.91
C SER A 28 -22.57 0.28 20.60
N GLU A 29 -22.42 -0.68 19.68
CA GLU A 29 -21.13 -1.25 19.31
C GLU A 29 -20.26 -0.22 18.58
N ILE A 30 -20.86 0.54 17.65
CA ILE A 30 -20.14 1.60 16.91
C ILE A 30 -19.72 2.73 17.85
N ILE A 31 -20.60 3.15 18.75
CA ILE A 31 -20.28 4.17 19.75
C ILE A 31 -19.19 3.67 20.71
N GLY A 32 -19.24 2.39 21.11
CA GLY A 32 -18.18 1.78 21.91
C GLY A 32 -16.82 1.74 21.21
N LEU A 33 -16.77 1.58 19.88
CA LEU A 33 -15.53 1.73 19.11
C LEU A 33 -14.98 3.16 19.18
N ILE A 34 -15.85 4.16 19.03
CA ILE A 34 -15.46 5.58 19.14
C ILE A 34 -14.93 5.84 20.56
N GLU A 35 -15.68 5.50 21.59
CA GLU A 35 -15.33 5.76 23.00
C GLU A 35 -14.04 5.04 23.46
N SER A 36 -13.63 3.98 22.76
CA SER A 36 -12.39 3.24 23.02
C SER A 36 -11.21 3.66 22.14
N GLY A 37 -11.35 4.74 21.37
CA GLY A 37 -10.31 5.25 20.48
C GLY A 37 -10.05 4.41 19.24
N LYS A 38 -10.95 3.48 18.89
CA LYS A 38 -10.91 2.67 17.67
C LYS A 38 -11.57 3.42 16.50
N VAL A 39 -11.23 4.70 16.35
CA VAL A 39 -11.87 5.62 15.39
C VAL A 39 -11.78 5.10 13.96
N ALA A 40 -10.62 4.60 13.51
CA ALA A 40 -10.46 4.04 12.16
C ALA A 40 -11.45 2.91 11.88
N ARG A 41 -11.71 2.05 12.86
CA ARG A 41 -12.68 0.95 12.76
C ARG A 41 -14.12 1.46 12.75
N ALA A 42 -14.45 2.47 13.55
CA ALA A 42 -15.77 3.09 13.54
C ALA A 42 -16.07 3.78 12.20
N VAL A 43 -15.08 4.50 11.64
CA VAL A 43 -15.17 5.12 10.31
C VAL A 43 -15.30 4.04 9.24
N GLY A 44 -14.45 3.01 9.25
CA GLY A 44 -14.56 1.89 8.32
C GLY A 44 -15.97 1.28 8.34
N HIS A 45 -16.49 0.96 9.52
CA HIS A 45 -17.84 0.43 9.64
C HIS A 45 -18.91 1.37 9.05
N ALA A 46 -18.78 2.68 9.25
CA ALA A 46 -19.69 3.68 8.69
C ALA A 46 -19.70 3.66 7.15
N PHE A 47 -18.53 3.57 6.52
CA PHE A 47 -18.42 3.63 5.06
C PHE A 47 -18.78 2.32 4.34
N TYR A 48 -18.53 1.17 4.96
CA TYR A 48 -18.59 -0.12 4.28
C TYR A 48 -19.76 -1.02 4.73
N PHE A 49 -20.22 -0.91 5.97
CA PHE A 49 -21.16 -1.88 6.56
C PHE A 49 -22.42 -1.28 7.16
N SER A 50 -22.44 0.01 7.46
CA SER A 50 -23.58 0.62 8.15
C SER A 50 -24.73 0.89 7.17
N PRO A 51 -25.94 0.34 7.40
CA PRO A 51 -27.11 0.73 6.64
C PRO A 51 -27.51 2.20 6.92
N PRO A 52 -28.31 2.83 6.05
CA PRO A 52 -28.68 4.25 6.18
C PRO A 52 -29.28 4.64 7.54
N ASP A 53 -30.15 3.79 8.10
CA ASP A 53 -30.79 4.06 9.39
C ASP A 53 -29.77 4.01 10.55
N LEU A 54 -28.87 3.03 10.54
CA LEU A 54 -27.81 2.93 11.53
C LEU A 54 -26.86 4.13 11.48
N LEU A 55 -26.47 4.56 10.27
CA LEU A 55 -25.67 5.77 10.09
C LEU A 55 -26.35 7.00 10.70
N LYS A 56 -27.64 7.18 10.44
CA LYS A 56 -28.42 8.30 10.97
C LYS A 56 -28.46 8.28 12.50
N GLU A 57 -28.67 7.12 13.11
CA GLU A 57 -28.70 6.98 14.57
C GLU A 57 -27.33 7.22 15.22
N VAL A 58 -26.26 6.67 14.64
CA VAL A 58 -24.88 6.94 15.08
C VAL A 58 -24.56 8.43 14.97
N SER A 59 -24.88 9.06 13.84
CA SER A 59 -24.67 10.50 13.65
C SER A 59 -25.45 11.34 14.68
N ALA A 60 -26.66 10.92 15.06
CA ALA A 60 -27.44 11.60 16.10
C ALA A 60 -26.77 11.51 17.47
N GLN A 61 -26.27 10.34 17.87
CA GLN A 61 -25.55 10.19 19.15
C GLN A 61 -24.24 10.98 19.20
N VAL A 62 -23.48 10.99 18.10
CA VAL A 62 -22.27 11.81 17.98
C VAL A 62 -22.63 13.29 18.07
N ALA A 63 -23.73 13.73 17.45
CA ALA A 63 -24.20 15.11 17.53
C ALA A 63 -24.59 15.49 18.97
N ASP A 64 -25.30 14.62 19.70
CA ASP A 64 -25.70 14.90 21.07
C ASP A 64 -24.49 15.09 22.00
N VAL A 65 -23.43 14.32 21.81
CA VAL A 65 -22.16 14.51 22.54
C VAL A 65 -21.49 15.83 22.16
N LEU A 66 -21.24 16.06 20.87
CA LEU A 66 -20.47 17.23 20.43
C LEU A 66 -21.20 18.56 20.64
N GLN A 67 -22.53 18.53 20.70
CA GLN A 67 -23.36 19.71 21.02
C GLN A 67 -23.60 19.89 22.53
N GLY A 68 -22.97 19.07 23.39
CA GLY A 68 -23.05 19.19 24.84
C GLY A 68 -24.39 18.77 25.45
N ARG A 69 -25.19 17.97 24.73
CA ARG A 69 -26.45 17.40 25.24
C ARG A 69 -26.23 16.14 26.08
N LYS A 70 -25.05 15.52 25.96
CA LYS A 70 -24.58 14.39 26.77
C LYS A 70 -23.19 14.72 27.34
N GLU A 71 -23.07 14.67 28.66
CA GLU A 71 -21.79 14.88 29.35
C GLU A 71 -20.95 13.60 29.34
N ILE A 72 -19.67 13.72 28.98
CA ILE A 72 -18.70 12.62 28.93
C ILE A 72 -17.32 13.12 29.37
N ALA A 73 -16.40 12.20 29.67
CA ALA A 73 -15.02 12.57 30.02
C ALA A 73 -14.29 13.19 28.81
N ASP A 74 -13.37 14.14 29.07
CA ASP A 74 -12.58 14.80 28.03
C ASP A 74 -11.80 13.81 27.13
N THR A 75 -11.29 12.72 27.73
CA THR A 75 -10.58 11.66 27.01
C THR A 75 -11.48 10.88 26.05
N GLN A 76 -12.78 10.79 26.32
CA GLN A 76 -13.75 10.20 25.40
C GLN A 76 -14.21 11.23 24.38
N TYR A 77 -14.41 12.49 24.81
CA TYR A 77 -14.84 13.59 23.94
C TYR A 77 -13.91 13.77 22.74
N ILE A 78 -12.59 13.67 22.95
CA ILE A 78 -11.64 13.83 21.85
C ILE A 78 -11.77 12.74 20.79
N GLU A 79 -12.21 11.53 21.15
CA GLU A 79 -12.43 10.46 20.18
C GLU A 79 -13.68 10.70 19.32
N TYR A 80 -14.73 11.32 19.88
CA TYR A 80 -15.88 11.79 19.10
C TYR A 80 -15.48 12.91 18.13
N VAL A 81 -14.60 13.81 18.56
CA VAL A 81 -14.04 14.86 17.69
C VAL A 81 -13.23 14.24 16.55
N ALA A 82 -12.33 13.30 16.85
CA ALA A 82 -11.52 12.62 15.84
C ALA A 82 -12.37 11.83 14.83
N TYR A 83 -13.43 11.17 15.31
CA TYR A 83 -14.42 10.53 14.44
C TYR A 83 -15.15 11.54 13.55
N ALA A 84 -15.62 12.66 14.10
CA ALA A 84 -16.32 13.68 13.33
C ALA A 84 -15.44 14.35 12.27
N VAL A 85 -14.17 14.64 12.59
CA VAL A 85 -13.17 15.15 11.63
C VAL A 85 -12.96 14.16 10.49
N SER A 86 -12.77 12.87 10.82
CA SER A 86 -12.56 11.82 9.82
C SER A 86 -13.79 11.63 8.92
N MET A 87 -15.00 11.67 9.50
CA MET A 87 -16.25 11.60 8.74
C MET A 87 -16.44 12.84 7.84
N ALA A 88 -16.13 14.04 8.34
CA ALA A 88 -16.29 15.28 7.59
C ALA A 88 -15.41 15.30 6.32
N VAL A 89 -14.15 14.89 6.42
CA VAL A 89 -13.26 14.77 5.24
C VAL A 89 -13.66 13.58 4.38
N GLY A 90 -13.90 12.42 5.00
CA GLY A 90 -14.18 11.16 4.31
C GLY A 90 -15.41 11.23 3.40
N LEU A 91 -16.49 11.88 3.85
CA LEU A 91 -17.75 12.00 3.09
C LEU A 91 -17.64 12.90 1.86
N ASP A 92 -16.61 13.76 1.79
CA ASP A 92 -16.27 14.60 0.64
C ASP A 92 -15.08 14.02 -0.16
N SER A 93 -14.62 12.80 0.14
CA SER A 93 -13.44 12.17 -0.46
C SER A 93 -13.79 10.98 -1.38
N ALA A 94 -12.79 10.38 -2.02
CA ALA A 94 -12.98 9.17 -2.83
C ALA A 94 -13.38 7.94 -1.99
N GLN A 95 -13.30 8.01 -0.65
CA GLN A 95 -13.68 6.89 0.21
C GLN A 95 -15.15 6.49 0.05
N ILE A 96 -16.04 7.44 -0.30
CA ILE A 96 -17.46 7.13 -0.56
C ILE A 96 -17.66 6.21 -1.76
N LYS A 97 -16.74 6.23 -2.74
CA LYS A 97 -16.88 5.49 -4.01
C LYS A 97 -16.82 3.98 -3.82
N TRP A 98 -16.17 3.51 -2.76
CA TRP A 98 -16.03 2.08 -2.51
C TRP A 98 -17.34 1.39 -2.20
N ARG A 99 -18.27 2.08 -1.53
CA ARG A 99 -19.53 1.46 -1.12
C ARG A 99 -20.65 2.45 -0.85
N LEU A 100 -20.35 3.57 -0.21
CA LEU A 100 -21.38 4.45 0.32
C LEU A 100 -22.31 5.02 -0.78
N ILE A 101 -21.78 5.26 -1.99
CA ILE A 101 -22.58 5.72 -3.13
C ILE A 101 -23.61 4.70 -3.63
N ASP A 102 -23.44 3.41 -3.32
CA ASP A 102 -24.42 2.36 -3.65
C ASP A 102 -25.57 2.33 -2.61
N LEU A 103 -25.31 2.85 -1.42
CA LEU A 103 -26.21 2.77 -0.27
C LEU A 103 -27.01 4.05 -0.06
N LEU A 104 -26.45 5.20 -0.45
CA LEU A 104 -27.02 6.52 -0.22
C LEU A 104 -27.06 7.33 -1.51
N SER A 105 -28.11 8.12 -1.67
CA SER A 105 -28.17 9.12 -2.74
C SER A 105 -27.12 10.22 -2.53
N LYS A 106 -26.75 10.89 -3.63
CA LYS A 106 -25.85 12.06 -3.59
C LYS A 106 -26.33 13.14 -2.61
N ALA A 107 -27.64 13.35 -2.50
CA ALA A 107 -28.23 14.32 -1.57
C ALA A 107 -28.09 13.88 -0.10
N GLU A 108 -28.21 12.59 0.19
CA GLU A 108 -28.02 12.05 1.53
C GLU A 108 -26.56 12.13 1.98
N ILE A 109 -25.61 11.79 1.09
CA ILE A 109 -24.18 11.94 1.36
C ILE A 109 -23.84 13.40 1.63
N ALA A 110 -24.30 14.33 0.78
CA ALA A 110 -24.07 15.76 0.97
C ALA A 110 -24.65 16.29 2.30
N ARG A 111 -25.82 15.79 2.71
CA ARG A 111 -26.43 16.14 4.01
C ARG A 111 -25.62 15.60 5.19
N LEU A 112 -25.13 14.36 5.12
CA LEU A 112 -24.25 13.79 6.14
C LEU A 112 -22.93 14.56 6.22
N ALA A 113 -22.31 14.88 5.08
CA ALA A 113 -21.09 15.67 5.03
C ALA A 113 -21.29 17.04 5.70
N SER A 114 -22.38 17.73 5.36
CA SER A 114 -22.76 19.01 5.97
C SER A 114 -23.00 18.89 7.48
N LEU A 115 -23.62 17.81 7.93
CA LEU A 115 -23.82 17.54 9.36
C LEU A 115 -22.46 17.45 10.09
N TYR A 116 -21.55 16.60 9.63
CA TYR A 116 -20.26 16.42 10.31
C TYR A 116 -19.38 17.68 10.24
N ARG A 117 -19.38 18.42 9.12
CA ARG A 117 -18.71 19.73 9.04
C ARG A 117 -19.25 20.71 10.09
N ASN A 118 -20.58 20.78 10.23
CA ASN A 118 -21.20 21.64 11.25
C ASN A 118 -20.89 21.19 12.69
N LEU A 119 -20.80 19.88 12.93
CA LEU A 119 -20.39 19.35 14.24
C LEU A 119 -18.96 19.75 14.56
N VAL A 120 -18.03 19.60 13.61
CA VAL A 120 -16.62 20.00 13.77
C VAL A 120 -16.50 21.51 13.98
N ALA A 121 -17.22 22.33 13.21
CA ALA A 121 -17.25 23.79 13.39
C ALA A 121 -17.82 24.23 14.76
N GLY A 122 -18.67 23.40 15.37
CA GLY A 122 -19.21 23.63 16.70
C GLY A 122 -18.27 23.24 17.86
N VAL A 123 -17.17 22.51 17.59
CA VAL A 123 -16.18 22.14 18.60
C VAL A 123 -15.44 23.41 19.04
N LYS A 124 -15.54 23.74 20.34
CA LYS A 124 -14.90 24.93 20.88
C LYS A 124 -13.39 24.73 21.02
N ASN A 125 -12.61 25.54 20.30
CA ASN A 125 -11.18 25.70 20.51
C ASN A 125 -10.93 26.38 21.87
N SER A 126 -10.80 25.59 22.94
CA SER A 126 -10.39 26.08 24.26
C SER A 126 -10.18 24.97 25.31
N SER A 127 -10.35 23.69 24.96
CA SER A 127 -9.98 22.59 25.85
C SER A 127 -8.58 22.11 25.50
N VAL A 128 -7.78 21.80 26.54
CA VAL A 128 -6.41 21.30 26.37
C VAL A 128 -6.37 20.05 25.48
N ALA A 129 -7.40 19.21 25.54
CA ALA A 129 -7.51 18.02 24.69
C ALA A 129 -7.66 18.35 23.20
N VAL A 130 -8.51 19.33 22.85
CA VAL A 130 -8.71 19.77 21.47
C VAL A 130 -7.46 20.46 20.93
N ASP A 131 -6.82 21.31 21.72
CA ASP A 131 -5.59 21.99 21.33
C ASP A 131 -4.44 20.99 21.07
N ASN A 132 -4.32 19.97 21.93
CA ASN A 132 -3.35 18.89 21.73
C ASN A 132 -3.65 18.09 20.46
N TYR A 133 -4.92 17.79 20.18
CA TYR A 133 -5.30 17.08 18.95
C TYR A 133 -5.02 17.91 17.70
N LEU A 134 -5.33 19.21 17.72
CA LEU A 134 -5.00 20.12 16.62
C LEU A 134 -3.48 20.20 16.40
N ALA A 135 -2.68 20.18 17.47
CA ALA A 135 -1.22 20.13 17.36
C ALA A 135 -0.70 18.83 16.71
N VAL A 136 -1.35 17.69 17.00
CA VAL A 136 -1.06 16.41 16.33
C VAL A 136 -1.39 16.50 14.84
N LEU A 137 -2.57 17.01 14.48
CA LEU A 137 -2.98 17.20 13.09
C LEU A 137 -2.04 18.16 12.34
N ALA A 138 -1.62 19.25 12.98
CA ALA A 138 -0.68 20.20 12.41
C ALA A 138 0.70 19.56 12.13
N GLN A 139 1.18 18.72 13.05
CA GLN A 139 2.41 17.98 12.87
C GLN A 139 2.29 16.95 11.74
N GLU A 140 1.16 16.24 11.63
CA GLU A 140 0.91 15.31 10.53
C GLU A 140 0.92 16.02 9.17
N VAL A 141 0.31 17.20 9.06
CA VAL A 141 0.34 18.02 7.83
C VAL A 141 1.76 18.42 7.46
N HIS A 142 2.55 18.89 8.43
CA HIS A 142 3.96 19.21 8.22
C HIS A 142 4.73 18.02 7.66
N ASP A 143 4.64 16.88 8.33
CA ASP A 143 5.43 15.70 7.99
C ASP A 143 5.00 15.09 6.66
N ARG A 144 3.70 15.16 6.35
CA ARG A 144 3.19 14.82 5.01
C ARG A 144 3.77 15.75 3.95
N TYR A 145 3.77 17.07 4.15
CA TYR A 145 4.28 18.03 3.16
C TYR A 145 5.79 17.84 2.92
N VAL A 146 6.56 17.54 3.98
CA VAL A 146 7.98 17.17 3.85
C VAL A 146 8.15 15.88 3.04
N THR A 147 7.34 14.85 3.32
CA THR A 147 7.40 13.56 2.61
C THR A 147 6.92 13.67 1.16
N GLU A 148 6.02 14.60 0.87
CA GLU A 148 5.59 15.00 -0.48
C GLU A 148 6.68 15.79 -1.24
N ALA A 149 7.83 16.04 -0.62
CA ALA A 149 8.93 16.83 -1.16
C ALA A 149 8.54 18.27 -1.53
N ARG A 150 7.57 18.85 -0.79
CA ARG A 150 7.27 20.29 -0.86
C ARG A 150 8.41 21.10 -0.25
N SER A 151 8.42 22.42 -0.48
CA SER A 151 9.42 23.28 0.13
C SER A 151 9.30 23.27 1.66
N LYS A 152 10.41 23.54 2.36
CA LYS A 152 10.42 23.62 3.82
C LYS A 152 9.49 24.74 4.31
N GLU A 153 9.49 25.85 3.59
CA GLU A 153 8.66 27.01 3.84
C GLU A 153 7.17 26.65 3.74
N ASP A 154 6.77 25.88 2.73
CA ASP A 154 5.38 25.42 2.57
C ASP A 154 4.96 24.49 3.70
N ALA A 155 5.81 23.54 4.08
CA ALA A 155 5.52 22.60 5.18
C ALA A 155 5.33 23.32 6.52
N VAL A 156 6.18 24.31 6.81
CA VAL A 156 6.07 25.14 8.02
C VAL A 156 4.83 26.02 7.96
N ALA A 157 4.57 26.69 6.84
CA ALA A 157 3.41 27.56 6.68
C ALA A 157 2.09 26.77 6.82
N ALA A 158 2.03 25.55 6.27
CA ALA A 158 0.85 24.69 6.41
C ALA A 158 0.61 24.29 7.88
N LYS A 159 1.67 23.93 8.61
CA LYS A 159 1.59 23.64 10.05
C LYS A 159 1.08 24.84 10.84
N GLU A 160 1.66 26.02 10.60
CA GLU A 160 1.29 27.26 11.29
C GLU A 160 -0.16 27.65 10.98
N LYS A 161 -0.61 27.44 9.73
CA LYS A 161 -2.01 27.64 9.33
C LYS A 161 -2.96 26.73 10.12
N VAL A 162 -2.62 25.45 10.31
CA VAL A 162 -3.44 24.54 11.14
C VAL A 162 -3.49 25.02 12.59
N LEU A 163 -2.33 25.37 13.18
CA LEU A 163 -2.25 25.81 14.58
C LEU A 163 -2.96 27.14 14.85
N ALA A 164 -2.99 28.04 13.87
CA ALA A 164 -3.65 29.33 13.98
C ALA A 164 -5.17 29.26 13.72
N GLY A 165 -5.65 28.16 13.12
CA GLY A 165 -7.03 27.98 12.71
C GLY A 165 -7.87 27.14 13.68
N THR A 166 -8.96 26.62 13.14
CA THR A 166 -9.91 25.71 13.81
C THR A 166 -9.83 24.31 13.22
N LEU A 167 -10.46 23.33 13.88
CA LEU A 167 -10.65 22.01 13.28
C LEU A 167 -11.45 22.07 11.97
N ALA A 168 -12.35 23.04 11.82
CA ALA A 168 -13.07 23.26 10.56
C ALA A 168 -12.14 23.75 9.45
N ASP A 169 -11.22 24.68 9.76
CA ASP A 169 -10.20 25.14 8.80
C ASP A 169 -9.26 24.00 8.37
N TYR A 170 -8.93 23.10 9.30
CA TYR A 170 -8.21 21.86 8.98
C TYR A 170 -9.02 20.97 8.02
N VAL A 171 -10.30 20.70 8.33
CA VAL A 171 -11.17 19.88 7.48
C VAL A 171 -11.27 20.46 6.07
N ASP A 172 -11.50 21.77 5.95
CA ASP A 172 -11.61 22.43 4.64
C ASP A 172 -10.31 22.36 3.85
N MET A 173 -9.16 22.55 4.50
CA MET A 173 -7.84 22.38 3.88
C MET A 173 -7.60 20.93 3.42
N MET A 174 -7.98 19.94 4.21
CA MET A 174 -7.82 18.53 3.81
C MET A 174 -8.72 18.18 2.62
N ILE A 175 -9.94 18.69 2.59
CA ILE A 175 -10.86 18.48 1.46
C ILE A 175 -10.33 19.17 0.20
N GLU A 176 -9.80 20.39 0.32
CA GLU A 176 -9.14 21.08 -0.79
C GLU A 176 -7.94 20.27 -1.33
N ASP A 177 -7.05 19.81 -0.45
CA ASP A 177 -5.91 18.96 -0.83
C ASP A 177 -6.34 17.66 -1.52
N VAL A 178 -7.45 17.03 -1.07
CA VAL A 178 -8.01 15.83 -1.69
C VAL A 178 -8.59 16.13 -3.07
N HIS A 179 -9.39 17.19 -3.19
CA HIS A 179 -10.05 17.56 -4.46
C HIS A 179 -9.06 18.01 -5.53
N ASN A 180 -7.91 18.55 -5.13
CA ASN A 180 -6.82 18.90 -6.03
C ASN A 180 -6.02 17.68 -6.53
N SER A 181 -6.28 16.47 -6.03
CA SER A 181 -5.56 15.27 -6.47
C SER A 181 -6.11 14.68 -7.77
N ASN A 182 -5.22 14.40 -8.73
CA ASN A 182 -5.57 13.68 -9.95
C ASN A 182 -6.07 12.26 -9.66
N LEU A 183 -5.54 11.60 -8.61
CA LEU A 183 -5.96 10.25 -8.22
C LEU A 183 -7.38 10.25 -7.62
N TYR A 184 -7.75 11.32 -6.90
CA TYR A 184 -9.13 11.54 -6.47
C TYR A 184 -10.06 11.69 -7.67
N ALA A 185 -9.69 12.56 -8.63
CA ALA A 185 -10.49 12.78 -9.84
C ALA A 185 -10.70 11.49 -10.63
N TYR A 186 -9.64 10.69 -10.81
CA TYR A 186 -9.73 9.35 -11.41
C TYR A 186 -10.70 8.45 -10.66
N ALA A 187 -10.51 8.26 -9.34
CA ALA A 187 -11.36 7.38 -8.54
C ALA A 187 -12.84 7.81 -8.57
N MET A 188 -13.10 9.11 -8.58
CA MET A 188 -14.46 9.65 -8.67
C MET A 188 -15.09 9.49 -10.05
N GLY A 189 -14.27 9.43 -11.11
CA GLY A 189 -14.69 9.19 -12.48
C GLY A 189 -15.02 7.74 -12.82
N LEU A 190 -14.65 6.78 -11.96
CA LEU A 190 -14.93 5.36 -12.19
C LEU A 190 -16.40 5.01 -11.95
N ASP A 191 -16.90 4.09 -12.79
CA ASP A 191 -18.19 3.40 -12.61
C ASP A 191 -18.14 2.42 -11.42
N SER A 192 -17.03 1.68 -11.30
CA SER A 192 -16.74 0.79 -10.16
C SER A 192 -15.26 0.88 -9.79
N VAL A 193 -14.99 1.12 -8.52
CA VAL A 193 -13.62 1.13 -7.97
C VAL A 193 -13.12 -0.27 -7.60
N ILE A 194 -14.01 -1.24 -7.41
CA ILE A 194 -13.64 -2.64 -7.14
C ILE A 194 -13.22 -3.34 -8.42
N ASP A 195 -13.92 -3.04 -9.52
CA ASP A 195 -13.71 -3.66 -10.83
C ASP A 195 -12.88 -2.80 -11.78
N THR A 196 -12.07 -1.89 -11.23
CA THR A 196 -11.17 -1.05 -12.03
C THR A 196 -9.99 -1.85 -12.59
N GLU A 197 -9.48 -1.40 -13.73
CA GLU A 197 -8.27 -1.96 -14.37
C GLU A 197 -7.01 -1.69 -13.54
N THR A 198 -6.93 -0.53 -12.86
CA THR A 198 -5.79 -0.16 -12.01
C THR A 198 -6.26 0.26 -10.64
N VAL A 199 -5.83 -0.51 -9.63
CA VAL A 199 -5.90 -0.05 -8.24
C VAL A 199 -4.57 0.54 -7.82
N TRP A 200 -4.61 1.56 -6.96
CA TRP A 200 -3.39 2.18 -6.45
C TRP A 200 -3.29 2.12 -4.92
N GLY A 201 -2.05 2.17 -4.43
CA GLY A 201 -1.73 2.11 -3.02
C GLY A 201 -0.69 3.14 -2.59
N ASN A 202 -0.60 3.36 -1.28
CA ASN A 202 0.37 4.27 -0.65
C ASN A 202 1.73 3.56 -0.46
N ASP A 203 2.80 4.02 -1.11
CA ASP A 203 4.15 3.46 -0.93
C ASP A 203 4.90 4.12 0.22
N PHE A 204 4.29 4.18 1.40
CA PHE A 204 4.92 4.76 2.59
C PHE A 204 4.35 4.14 3.85
N GLY A 205 5.12 4.13 4.95
CA GLY A 205 4.69 3.58 6.25
C GLY A 205 3.74 4.48 7.05
N ALA A 206 3.38 5.66 6.54
CA ALA A 206 2.47 6.61 7.19
C ALA A 206 1.56 7.32 6.17
N PHE A 207 0.66 8.19 6.65
CA PHE A 207 -0.29 9.00 5.87
C PHE A 207 -1.28 8.21 5.00
N LEU A 208 -1.53 6.94 5.32
CA LEU A 208 -2.48 6.11 4.58
C LEU A 208 -3.87 6.74 4.52
N GLN A 209 -4.37 7.33 5.61
CA GLN A 209 -5.71 7.91 5.64
C GLN A 209 -5.89 8.99 4.57
N PHE A 210 -4.89 9.85 4.35
CA PHE A 210 -4.93 10.83 3.26
C PHE A 210 -4.95 10.15 1.88
N ALA A 211 -4.12 9.13 1.68
CA ALA A 211 -4.11 8.38 0.43
C ALA A 211 -5.48 7.69 0.17
N LEU A 212 -6.14 7.16 1.20
CA LEU A 212 -7.49 6.58 1.10
C LEU A 212 -8.52 7.63 0.68
N TRP A 213 -8.44 8.85 1.21
CA TRP A 213 -9.28 9.97 0.77
C TRP A 213 -9.07 10.32 -0.70
N CYS A 214 -7.86 10.14 -1.23
CA CYS A 214 -7.56 10.27 -2.67
C CYS A 214 -7.90 9.02 -3.48
N GLY A 215 -8.39 7.92 -2.88
CA GLY A 215 -8.82 6.71 -3.58
C GLY A 215 -7.84 5.54 -3.54
N ALA A 216 -6.81 5.56 -2.69
CA ALA A 216 -5.96 4.39 -2.47
C ALA A 216 -6.76 3.22 -1.90
N SER A 217 -6.25 2.01 -2.07
CA SER A 217 -6.92 0.77 -1.63
C SER A 217 -6.01 -0.20 -0.87
N PHE A 218 -4.70 0.07 -0.82
CA PHE A 218 -3.72 -0.73 -0.09
C PHE A 218 -2.51 0.14 0.27
N GLN A 219 -1.58 -0.42 1.03
CA GLN A 219 -0.31 0.24 1.37
C GLN A 219 0.85 -0.72 1.23
N THR A 220 2.00 -0.20 0.80
CA THR A 220 3.23 -0.97 0.78
C THR A 220 4.25 -0.43 1.77
N THR A 221 4.89 -1.35 2.49
CA THR A 221 6.10 -1.04 3.28
C THR A 221 7.29 -1.85 2.74
N ASN A 222 8.49 -1.48 3.19
CA ASN A 222 9.77 -2.18 3.03
C ASN A 222 10.71 -1.66 4.14
N PRO A 223 11.92 -2.24 4.36
CA PRO A 223 12.76 -1.85 5.49
C PRO A 223 13.11 -0.35 5.55
N PRO A 224 13.48 0.33 4.45
CA PRO A 224 13.61 1.79 4.45
C PRO A 224 12.34 2.53 4.88
N LEU A 225 11.17 2.14 4.39
CA LEU A 225 9.89 2.80 4.72
C LEU A 225 9.49 2.60 6.19
N VAL A 226 9.77 1.42 6.75
CA VAL A 226 9.56 1.11 8.18
C VAL A 226 10.41 2.01 9.05
N LYS A 227 11.70 2.16 8.69
CA LYS A 227 12.62 3.05 9.42
C LYS A 227 12.19 4.52 9.32
N MET A 228 11.79 5.00 8.13
CA MET A 228 11.29 6.36 7.97
C MET A 228 10.02 6.61 8.78
N ALA A 229 9.06 5.67 8.77
CA ALA A 229 7.86 5.79 9.59
C ALA A 229 8.18 5.82 11.09
N TRP A 230 9.14 5.01 11.54
CA TRP A 230 9.64 5.06 12.92
C TRP A 230 10.19 6.46 13.27
N ASP A 231 11.01 7.03 12.38
CA ASP A 231 11.69 8.31 12.61
C ASP A 231 10.76 9.51 12.67
N LEU A 232 9.55 9.41 12.11
CA LEU A 232 8.53 10.46 12.22
C LEU A 232 8.04 10.63 13.66
N ASP A 233 7.84 9.53 14.39
CA ASP A 233 7.42 9.58 15.80
C ASP A 233 7.92 8.36 16.60
N PRO A 234 9.21 8.36 17.01
CA PRO A 234 9.77 7.25 17.78
C PRO A 234 9.04 6.99 19.10
N SER A 235 8.46 8.02 19.71
CA SER A 235 7.74 7.93 20.99
C SER A 235 6.43 7.15 20.83
N LEU A 236 5.65 7.48 19.80
CA LEU A 236 4.46 6.75 19.43
C LEU A 236 4.77 5.28 19.16
N TRP A 237 5.77 5.01 18.34
CA TRP A 237 6.09 3.64 17.93
C TRP A 237 6.66 2.80 19.08
N THR A 238 7.51 3.37 19.92
CA THR A 238 7.99 2.69 21.14
C THR A 238 6.82 2.22 22.01
N LYS A 239 5.85 3.11 22.27
CA LYS A 239 4.65 2.78 23.05
C LYS A 239 3.81 1.70 22.37
N ARG A 240 3.58 1.80 21.06
CA ARG A 240 2.79 0.83 20.29
C ARG A 240 3.43 -0.55 20.26
N VAL A 241 4.73 -0.63 19.99
CA VAL A 241 5.47 -1.90 19.96
C VAL A 241 5.43 -2.57 21.33
N ALA A 242 5.66 -1.82 22.41
CA ALA A 242 5.56 -2.35 23.77
C ALA A 242 4.15 -2.89 24.07
N ALA A 243 3.11 -2.18 23.64
CA ALA A 243 1.72 -2.62 23.83
C ALA A 243 1.38 -3.89 23.01
N VAL A 244 1.85 -3.97 21.76
CA VAL A 244 1.68 -5.17 20.93
C VAL A 244 2.40 -6.34 21.59
N TYR A 245 3.69 -6.18 21.93
CA TYR A 245 4.50 -7.22 22.54
C TYR A 245 3.88 -7.75 23.85
N ALA A 246 3.41 -6.85 24.72
CA ALA A 246 2.75 -7.21 25.97
C ALA A 246 1.40 -7.92 25.79
N SER A 247 0.74 -7.78 24.64
CA SER A 247 -0.54 -8.41 24.35
C SER A 247 -0.43 -9.83 23.76
N LEU A 248 0.79 -10.26 23.40
CA LEU A 248 1.03 -11.53 22.71
C LEU A 248 1.43 -12.64 23.69
N ASP A 249 0.95 -13.84 23.41
CA ASP A 249 1.49 -15.07 24.02
C ASP A 249 2.47 -15.70 23.02
N LEU A 250 3.70 -15.20 23.03
CA LEU A 250 4.74 -15.67 22.12
C LEU A 250 5.11 -17.15 22.33
N SER A 251 4.76 -17.75 23.48
CA SER A 251 4.99 -19.18 23.74
C SER A 251 4.02 -20.08 22.98
N ALA A 252 2.87 -19.54 22.57
CA ALA A 252 1.84 -20.23 21.80
C ALA A 252 2.00 -20.06 20.28
N ILE A 253 2.98 -19.27 19.82
CA ILE A 253 3.23 -19.03 18.39
C ILE A 253 4.50 -19.78 17.97
N ASP A 254 4.38 -20.64 16.96
CA ASP A 254 5.55 -21.26 16.33
C ASP A 254 6.35 -20.21 15.54
N ALA A 255 7.60 -20.02 15.95
CA ALA A 255 8.53 -19.09 15.31
C ALA A 255 9.58 -19.81 14.44
N GLY A 256 9.48 -21.13 14.28
CA GLY A 256 10.43 -21.92 13.52
C GLY A 256 11.87 -21.67 13.95
N GLN A 257 12.72 -21.27 12.99
CA GLN A 257 14.14 -21.02 13.19
C GLN A 257 14.47 -19.55 13.53
N MET A 258 13.47 -18.71 13.84
CA MET A 258 13.71 -17.31 14.17
C MET A 258 14.41 -17.14 15.52
N THR A 259 15.47 -16.34 15.51
CA THR A 259 16.14 -15.85 16.72
C THR A 259 15.25 -14.85 17.48
N ASP A 260 15.56 -14.59 18.75
CA ASP A 260 14.83 -13.60 19.55
C ASP A 260 14.93 -12.18 18.97
N ASP A 261 16.10 -11.81 18.45
CA ASP A 261 16.27 -10.52 17.78
C ASP A 261 15.38 -10.41 16.53
N GLU A 262 15.32 -11.47 15.71
CA GLU A 262 14.47 -11.50 14.51
C GLU A 262 12.98 -11.39 14.89
N LYS A 263 12.55 -12.09 15.94
CA LYS A 263 11.18 -11.96 16.47
C LYS A 263 10.87 -10.52 16.90
N LYS A 264 11.79 -9.87 17.61
CA LYS A 264 11.62 -8.47 18.05
C LYS A 264 11.55 -7.49 16.88
N VAL A 265 12.42 -7.63 15.88
CA VAL A 265 12.37 -6.79 14.66
C VAL A 265 11.10 -7.05 13.86
N ALA A 266 10.65 -8.31 13.78
CA ALA A 266 9.40 -8.66 13.13
C ALA A 266 8.20 -8.02 13.86
N ILE A 267 8.16 -8.01 15.19
CA ILE A 267 7.09 -7.36 15.97
C ILE A 267 7.14 -5.83 15.83
N LEU A 268 8.33 -5.22 15.79
CA LEU A 268 8.46 -3.78 15.53
C LEU A 268 7.89 -3.43 14.16
N THR A 269 8.30 -4.15 13.12
CA THR A 269 7.83 -3.96 11.75
C THR A 269 6.32 -4.21 11.65
N TYR A 270 5.84 -5.29 12.26
CA TYR A 270 4.43 -5.63 12.36
C TYR A 270 3.61 -4.52 13.02
N SER A 271 4.13 -3.85 14.05
CA SER A 271 3.38 -2.79 14.75
C SER A 271 3.06 -1.59 13.85
N ILE A 272 3.96 -1.27 12.91
CA ILE A 272 3.73 -0.23 11.88
C ILE A 272 2.72 -0.71 10.83
N VAL A 273 2.86 -1.96 10.39
CA VAL A 273 1.94 -2.59 9.43
C VAL A 273 0.53 -2.74 10.01
N GLU A 274 0.40 -3.21 11.25
CA GLU A 274 -0.88 -3.40 11.93
C GLU A 274 -1.64 -2.09 12.05
N TYR A 275 -0.96 -0.99 12.42
CA TYR A 275 -1.58 0.33 12.50
C TYR A 275 -2.25 0.70 11.18
N SER A 276 -1.56 0.45 10.07
CA SER A 276 -2.07 0.68 8.73
C SER A 276 -3.20 -0.29 8.35
N CYS A 277 -3.10 -1.57 8.74
CA CYS A 277 -4.12 -2.58 8.48
C CYS A 277 -5.48 -2.21 9.06
N GLN A 278 -5.54 -1.45 10.16
CA GLN A 278 -6.80 -1.01 10.78
C GLN A 278 -7.60 -0.07 9.86
N PHE A 279 -6.93 0.82 9.12
CA PHE A 279 -7.59 1.77 8.22
C PHE A 279 -8.26 1.10 7.01
N VAL A 280 -7.71 -0.03 6.59
CA VAL A 280 -8.17 -0.77 5.40
C VAL A 280 -8.89 -2.07 5.74
N ARG A 281 -9.11 -2.37 7.03
CA ARG A 281 -9.73 -3.62 7.46
C ARG A 281 -11.12 -3.81 6.86
N ASP A 282 -11.96 -2.78 6.93
CA ASP A 282 -13.32 -2.86 6.41
C ASP A 282 -13.37 -2.99 4.89
N LEU A 283 -12.44 -2.33 4.18
CA LEU A 283 -12.27 -2.51 2.74
C LEU A 283 -11.84 -3.95 2.39
N TYR A 284 -10.95 -4.56 3.19
CA TYR A 284 -10.54 -5.96 3.02
C TYR A 284 -11.72 -6.92 3.16
N LEU A 285 -12.54 -6.73 4.19
CA LEU A 285 -13.71 -7.58 4.44
C LEU A 285 -14.79 -7.39 3.37
N PHE A 286 -15.00 -6.15 2.94
CA PHE A 286 -15.98 -5.81 1.91
C PHE A 286 -15.58 -6.35 0.53
N SER A 287 -14.30 -6.22 0.16
CA SER A 287 -13.75 -6.69 -1.12
C SER A 287 -13.36 -8.17 -1.13
N GLU A 288 -13.68 -8.91 -0.06
CA GLU A 288 -13.33 -10.32 0.11
C GLU A 288 -11.83 -10.62 -0.07
N GLY A 289 -10.99 -9.68 0.37
CA GLY A 289 -9.54 -9.77 0.32
C GLY A 289 -8.89 -9.34 -0.99
N ALA A 290 -9.68 -8.92 -1.98
CA ALA A 290 -9.15 -8.38 -3.23
C ALA A 290 -8.45 -7.02 -3.02
N LEU A 291 -8.87 -6.25 -2.02
CA LEU A 291 -8.31 -4.94 -1.67
C LEU A 291 -8.10 -4.86 -0.16
N GLY A 292 -7.62 -3.72 0.33
CA GLY A 292 -7.54 -3.42 1.75
C GLY A 292 -6.44 -4.16 2.51
N PHE A 293 -5.36 -4.52 1.83
CA PHE A 293 -4.20 -5.17 2.46
C PHE A 293 -3.04 -4.19 2.68
N VAL A 294 -2.12 -4.56 3.57
CA VAL A 294 -0.86 -3.84 3.77
C VAL A 294 0.30 -4.81 3.53
N CYS A 295 1.34 -4.37 2.81
CA CYS A 295 2.51 -5.21 2.62
C CYS A 295 3.46 -5.14 3.81
N TYR A 296 3.84 -6.31 4.33
CA TYR A 296 4.92 -6.52 5.30
C TYR A 296 6.10 -7.16 4.57
N GLN A 297 7.31 -6.63 4.65
CA GLN A 297 8.49 -7.26 4.03
C GLN A 297 9.29 -8.06 5.05
N VAL A 298 9.59 -9.32 4.71
CA VAL A 298 10.42 -10.22 5.54
C VAL A 298 11.86 -9.74 5.64
N ASN A 299 12.60 -10.27 6.61
CA ASN A 299 14.01 -9.95 6.83
C ASN A 299 14.85 -10.13 5.54
N PRO A 300 15.44 -9.04 5.00
CA PRO A 300 16.19 -9.11 3.75
C PRO A 300 17.46 -9.98 3.86
N ASN A 301 18.00 -10.24 5.06
CA ASN A 301 19.14 -11.15 5.25
C ASN A 301 18.81 -12.60 4.87
N HIS A 302 17.52 -12.95 4.74
CA HIS A 302 17.06 -14.30 4.40
C HIS A 302 16.74 -14.46 2.92
N HIS A 303 17.18 -13.54 2.06
CA HIS A 303 16.90 -13.56 0.62
C HIS A 303 17.32 -14.87 -0.09
N GLY A 304 18.29 -15.61 0.46
CA GLY A 304 18.74 -16.92 -0.03
C GLY A 304 18.22 -18.12 0.77
N ASN A 305 17.32 -17.94 1.75
CA ASN A 305 16.90 -19.02 2.65
C ASN A 305 15.37 -19.20 2.66
N THR A 306 14.90 -20.25 1.98
CA THR A 306 13.48 -20.60 1.87
C THR A 306 12.80 -20.77 3.23
N GLN A 307 13.37 -21.60 4.11
CA GLN A 307 12.70 -21.96 5.37
C GLN A 307 12.56 -20.75 6.29
N LYS A 308 13.62 -19.93 6.41
CA LYS A 308 13.57 -18.73 7.25
C LYS A 308 12.54 -17.70 6.79
N MET A 309 12.33 -17.56 5.47
CA MET A 309 11.25 -16.72 4.94
C MET A 309 9.87 -17.29 5.30
N VAL A 310 9.68 -18.61 5.18
CA VAL A 310 8.43 -19.29 5.55
C VAL A 310 8.14 -19.15 7.05
N ASP A 311 9.16 -19.30 7.89
CA ASP A 311 9.05 -19.18 9.35
C ASP A 311 8.59 -17.77 9.75
N GLU A 312 9.21 -16.72 9.19
CA GLU A 312 8.82 -15.33 9.50
C GLU A 312 7.41 -14.99 9.02
N VAL A 313 7.03 -15.43 7.82
CA VAL A 313 5.66 -15.24 7.31
C VAL A 313 4.64 -15.93 8.22
N SER A 314 4.92 -17.17 8.61
CA SER A 314 4.02 -17.95 9.48
C SER A 314 3.91 -17.32 10.87
N PHE A 315 5.04 -16.87 11.43
CA PHE A 315 5.10 -16.18 12.72
C PHE A 315 4.27 -14.90 12.73
N VAL A 316 4.49 -14.00 11.76
CA VAL A 316 3.77 -12.71 11.71
C VAL A 316 2.29 -12.89 11.37
N HIS A 317 1.95 -13.86 10.51
CA HIS A 317 0.56 -14.21 10.23
C HIS A 317 -0.16 -14.70 11.48
N ALA A 318 0.48 -15.56 12.27
CA ALA A 318 -0.05 -16.05 13.56
C ALA A 318 -0.15 -14.93 14.61
N VAL A 319 0.84 -14.03 14.70
CA VAL A 319 0.78 -12.82 15.55
C VAL A 319 -0.46 -12.00 15.21
N MET A 320 -0.70 -11.70 13.93
CA MET A 320 -1.90 -10.96 13.53
C MET A 320 -3.19 -11.74 13.80
N GLY A 321 -3.19 -13.05 13.57
CA GLY A 321 -4.33 -13.92 13.88
C GLY A 321 -4.71 -13.86 15.36
N GLN A 322 -3.73 -13.91 16.27
CA GLN A 322 -3.96 -13.75 17.70
C GLN A 322 -4.49 -12.35 18.04
N ARG A 323 -3.93 -11.30 17.42
CA ARG A 323 -4.32 -9.90 17.63
C ARG A 323 -5.75 -9.60 17.17
N LEU A 324 -6.17 -10.16 16.04
CA LEU A 324 -7.54 -10.05 15.55
C LEU A 324 -8.51 -10.89 16.39
N GLY A 325 -8.04 -12.02 16.92
CA GLY A 325 -8.85 -12.98 17.66
C GLY A 325 -9.88 -13.69 16.77
N ASN A 326 -10.69 -14.55 17.39
CA ASN A 326 -11.89 -15.15 16.78
C ASN A 326 -11.69 -15.87 15.43
N GLY A 327 -10.47 -16.29 15.08
CA GLY A 327 -10.20 -16.98 13.81
C GLY A 327 -10.44 -16.10 12.57
N TYR A 328 -10.26 -14.78 12.71
CA TYR A 328 -10.34 -13.83 11.61
C TYR A 328 -9.09 -13.87 10.73
N GLU A 329 -9.24 -13.48 9.46
CA GLU A 329 -8.16 -13.55 8.46
C GLU A 329 -7.26 -12.30 8.47
N PRO A 330 -5.94 -12.40 8.70
CA PRO A 330 -5.00 -11.29 8.52
C PRO A 330 -5.08 -10.60 7.14
N ASN A 331 -5.13 -9.26 7.09
CA ASN A 331 -5.09 -8.49 5.83
C ASN A 331 -3.68 -8.00 5.47
N ILE A 332 -2.72 -8.93 5.48
CA ILE A 332 -1.32 -8.67 5.11
C ILE A 332 -0.98 -9.38 3.81
N SER A 333 -0.23 -8.70 2.93
CA SER A 333 0.50 -9.34 1.83
C SER A 333 1.99 -9.39 2.16
N PHE A 334 2.59 -10.57 2.21
CA PHE A 334 3.97 -10.73 2.61
C PHE A 334 4.92 -10.49 1.43
N LYS A 335 5.83 -9.54 1.61
CA LYS A 335 6.86 -9.19 0.65
C LYS A 335 8.08 -10.08 0.83
N ILE A 336 8.39 -10.85 -0.21
CA ILE A 336 9.58 -11.70 -0.31
C ILE A 336 10.36 -11.34 -1.59
N PRO A 337 11.69 -11.49 -1.64
CA PRO A 337 12.49 -11.03 -2.77
C PRO A 337 12.34 -11.92 -4.01
N GLY A 338 12.66 -11.41 -5.20
CA GLY A 338 12.61 -12.15 -6.46
C GLY A 338 13.78 -13.12 -6.66
N THR A 339 14.01 -14.02 -5.70
CA THR A 339 15.10 -15.01 -5.73
C THR A 339 14.56 -16.43 -5.90
N ASN A 340 15.42 -17.39 -6.27
CA ASN A 340 15.02 -18.79 -6.34
C ASN A 340 14.53 -19.35 -4.98
N ALA A 341 15.24 -19.02 -3.90
CA ALA A 341 14.83 -19.45 -2.56
C ALA A 341 13.43 -18.92 -2.19
N ALA A 342 13.10 -17.70 -2.61
CA ALA A 342 11.79 -17.11 -2.41
C ALA A 342 10.73 -17.67 -3.36
N LEU A 343 11.09 -18.10 -4.57
CA LEU A 343 10.18 -18.84 -5.46
C LEU A 343 9.69 -20.13 -4.80
N LEU A 344 10.61 -20.87 -4.15
CA LEU A 344 10.27 -22.06 -3.38
C LEU A 344 9.40 -21.72 -2.16
N ALA A 345 9.69 -20.61 -1.47
CA ALA A 345 8.90 -20.14 -0.34
C ALA A 345 7.48 -19.75 -0.80
N ALA A 346 7.37 -19.05 -1.93
CA ALA A 346 6.10 -18.63 -2.52
C ALA A 346 5.21 -19.83 -2.84
N LYS A 347 5.79 -20.93 -3.33
CA LYS A 347 5.07 -22.18 -3.61
C LYS A 347 4.50 -22.81 -2.33
N ALA A 348 5.22 -22.72 -1.21
CA ALA A 348 4.74 -23.23 0.08
C ALA A 348 3.67 -22.33 0.68
N ILE A 349 3.97 -21.03 0.82
CA ILE A 349 3.11 -20.03 1.45
C ILE A 349 1.82 -19.80 0.65
N GLY A 350 1.93 -19.74 -0.69
CA GLY A 350 0.79 -19.52 -1.58
C GLY A 350 -0.26 -20.63 -1.50
N LYS A 351 0.09 -21.84 -1.05
CA LYS A 351 -0.86 -22.93 -0.78
C LYS A 351 -1.58 -22.81 0.55
N MET A 352 -1.03 -22.06 1.50
CA MET A 352 -1.64 -21.75 2.80
C MET A 352 -2.72 -20.65 2.68
N GLY A 353 -2.94 -20.12 1.48
CA GLY A 353 -3.84 -19.00 1.22
C GLY A 353 -3.30 -17.64 1.68
N ILE A 354 -2.00 -17.54 1.99
CA ILE A 354 -1.38 -16.29 2.43
C ILE A 354 -0.94 -15.49 1.21
N SER A 355 -1.42 -14.25 1.11
CA SER A 355 -1.11 -13.32 0.02
C SER A 355 0.37 -12.93 0.01
N LEU A 356 0.97 -12.88 -1.18
CA LEU A 356 2.38 -12.57 -1.39
C LEU A 356 2.57 -11.40 -2.35
N THR A 357 3.64 -10.63 -2.14
CA THR A 357 4.10 -9.59 -3.05
C THR A 357 5.59 -9.79 -3.33
N ILE A 358 5.97 -10.04 -4.57
CA ILE A 358 7.37 -10.33 -4.90
C ILE A 358 8.12 -9.01 -5.14
N THR A 359 8.99 -8.63 -4.22
CA THR A 359 9.86 -7.44 -4.31
C THR A 359 11.25 -7.80 -4.89
N LEU A 360 12.17 -6.85 -5.07
CA LEU A 360 13.48 -7.09 -5.73
C LEU A 360 13.36 -7.82 -7.09
N SER A 361 12.29 -7.50 -7.81
CA SER A 361 12.01 -8.01 -9.14
C SER A 361 12.13 -6.85 -10.13
N PHE A 362 13.01 -7.03 -11.11
CA PHE A 362 13.44 -6.01 -12.07
C PHE A 362 13.29 -6.49 -13.51
N GLY A 363 12.92 -7.75 -13.73
CA GLY A 363 12.83 -8.31 -15.07
C GLY A 363 11.77 -9.38 -15.21
N VAL A 364 11.42 -9.64 -16.47
CA VAL A 364 10.40 -10.63 -16.86
C VAL A 364 10.82 -12.03 -16.47
N PHE A 365 12.11 -12.36 -16.52
CA PHE A 365 12.65 -13.66 -16.08
C PHE A 365 12.36 -13.98 -14.60
N GLN A 366 12.23 -12.98 -13.73
CA GLN A 366 11.82 -13.20 -12.34
C GLN A 366 10.30 -13.32 -12.28
N ALA A 367 9.59 -12.31 -12.80
CA ALA A 367 8.15 -12.19 -12.62
C ALA A 367 7.33 -13.32 -13.27
N MET A 368 7.76 -13.83 -14.43
CA MET A 368 7.09 -14.95 -15.10
C MET A 368 7.13 -16.23 -14.27
N GLU A 369 8.26 -16.53 -13.61
CA GLU A 369 8.38 -17.72 -12.76
C GLU A 369 7.46 -17.65 -11.54
N PHE A 370 7.35 -16.48 -10.91
CA PHE A 370 6.37 -16.28 -9.83
C PHE A 370 4.94 -16.30 -10.34
N GLY A 371 4.67 -15.79 -11.56
CA GLY A 371 3.37 -15.91 -12.22
C GLY A 371 2.92 -17.37 -12.36
N LYS A 372 3.83 -18.25 -12.79
CA LYS A 372 3.58 -19.71 -12.86
C LYS A 372 3.25 -20.30 -11.50
N VAL A 373 3.96 -19.91 -10.44
CA VAL A 373 3.67 -20.36 -9.06
C VAL A 373 2.32 -19.84 -8.56
N PHE A 374 1.97 -18.60 -8.89
CA PHE A 374 0.72 -17.98 -8.43
C PHE A 374 -0.53 -18.48 -9.15
N ALA A 375 -0.40 -19.09 -10.33
CA ALA A 375 -1.50 -19.78 -11.00
C ALA A 375 -2.15 -20.85 -10.09
N ASP A 376 -1.35 -21.52 -9.27
CA ASP A 376 -1.79 -22.56 -8.33
C ASP A 376 -2.00 -22.06 -6.90
N SER A 377 -1.84 -20.76 -6.64
CA SER A 377 -1.99 -20.20 -5.30
C SER A 377 -3.46 -20.13 -4.88
N THR A 378 -3.67 -20.40 -3.58
CA THR A 378 -4.97 -20.30 -2.92
C THR A 378 -5.15 -18.98 -2.16
N ALA A 379 -4.24 -18.01 -2.33
CA ALA A 379 -4.40 -16.67 -1.74
C ALA A 379 -5.49 -15.86 -2.46
N ALA A 380 -6.04 -14.87 -1.77
CA ALA A 380 -7.02 -13.94 -2.36
C ALA A 380 -6.38 -13.11 -3.47
N VAL A 381 -5.18 -12.59 -3.23
CA VAL A 381 -4.41 -11.80 -4.19
C VAL A 381 -2.91 -12.05 -4.01
N ASN A 382 -2.18 -12.12 -5.11
CA ASN A 382 -0.72 -12.09 -5.15
C ASN A 382 -0.25 -10.98 -6.08
N SER A 383 0.96 -10.49 -5.87
CA SER A 383 1.56 -9.45 -6.72
C SER A 383 3.00 -9.80 -7.10
N VAL A 384 3.38 -9.50 -8.34
CA VAL A 384 4.77 -9.46 -8.81
C VAL A 384 5.16 -8.00 -9.05
N VAL A 385 6.18 -7.52 -8.36
CA VAL A 385 6.59 -6.11 -8.45
C VAL A 385 7.56 -5.93 -9.62
N ILE A 386 7.44 -4.82 -10.34
CA ILE A 386 8.51 -4.30 -11.18
C ILE A 386 8.96 -2.96 -10.60
N MET A 387 10.24 -2.87 -10.24
CA MET A 387 10.83 -1.70 -9.60
C MET A 387 11.32 -0.67 -10.63
N ASN A 388 10.40 -0.13 -11.43
CA ASN A 388 10.65 0.67 -12.64
C ASN A 388 11.79 1.67 -12.51
N GLY A 389 11.71 2.58 -11.55
CA GLY A 389 12.70 3.64 -11.40
C GLY A 389 14.05 3.21 -10.84
N ARG A 390 14.11 2.08 -10.11
CA ARG A 390 15.38 1.47 -9.68
C ARG A 390 16.00 0.63 -10.80
N LEU A 391 15.26 0.35 -11.87
CA LEU A 391 15.80 -0.21 -13.11
C LEU A 391 16.28 0.88 -14.08
N ALA A 392 15.51 1.95 -14.24
CA ALA A 392 15.77 3.00 -15.22
C ALA A 392 17.14 3.69 -15.06
N PHE A 393 17.56 3.97 -13.81
CA PHE A 393 18.84 4.65 -13.57
C PHE A 393 20.07 3.77 -13.81
N PRO A 394 20.14 2.51 -13.34
CA PRO A 394 21.22 1.61 -13.72
C PRO A 394 21.35 1.43 -15.24
N VAL A 395 20.24 1.30 -15.97
CA VAL A 395 20.26 1.24 -17.45
C VAL A 395 20.82 2.52 -18.05
N ARG A 396 20.32 3.70 -17.62
CA ARG A 396 20.85 5.00 -18.06
C ARG A 396 22.35 5.09 -17.82
N ASP A 397 22.80 4.77 -16.61
CA ASP A 397 24.18 4.99 -16.20
C ASP A 397 25.14 4.05 -16.95
N GLN A 398 24.72 2.81 -17.24
CA GLN A 398 25.46 1.93 -18.15
C GLN A 398 25.57 2.52 -19.56
N LEU A 399 24.44 2.94 -20.15
CA LEU A 399 24.41 3.52 -21.49
C LEU A 399 25.29 4.76 -21.60
N LEU A 400 25.25 5.65 -20.60
CA LEU A 400 26.07 6.86 -20.58
C LEU A 400 27.56 6.58 -20.42
N ALA A 401 27.93 5.52 -19.71
CA ALA A 401 29.32 5.11 -19.54
C ALA A 401 29.90 4.48 -20.81
N GLU A 402 29.12 3.65 -21.49
CA GLU A 402 29.54 2.92 -22.70
C GLU A 402 29.46 3.77 -23.97
N HIS A 403 28.55 4.75 -24.01
CA HIS A 403 28.24 5.56 -25.19
C HIS A 403 28.01 7.06 -24.86
N PRO A 404 29.06 7.76 -24.38
CA PRO A 404 28.94 9.15 -23.94
C PRO A 404 28.54 10.14 -25.05
N ASP A 405 28.76 9.79 -26.32
CA ASP A 405 28.41 10.58 -27.50
C ASP A 405 26.90 10.65 -27.78
N LYS A 406 26.11 9.74 -27.21
CA LYS A 406 24.65 9.65 -27.38
C LYS A 406 23.88 10.05 -26.11
N LYS A 407 24.50 10.85 -25.24
CA LYS A 407 23.96 11.21 -23.92
C LYS A 407 22.48 11.60 -23.92
N ASP A 408 22.10 12.55 -24.76
CA ASP A 408 20.72 13.09 -24.76
C ASP A 408 19.70 12.03 -25.18
N GLN A 409 20.06 11.17 -26.15
CA GLN A 409 19.21 10.05 -26.58
C GLN A 409 18.97 9.06 -25.43
N TYR A 410 20.02 8.64 -24.71
CA TYR A 410 19.88 7.64 -23.66
C TYR A 410 19.28 8.19 -22.36
N VAL A 411 19.46 9.47 -22.06
CA VAL A 411 18.73 10.12 -20.96
C VAL A 411 17.23 10.10 -21.23
N GLU A 412 16.80 10.32 -22.47
CA GLU A 412 15.38 10.26 -22.85
C GLU A 412 14.86 8.81 -22.93
N SER A 413 15.57 7.90 -23.58
CA SER A 413 15.12 6.51 -23.76
C SER A 413 15.04 5.75 -22.43
N ALA A 414 15.96 6.01 -21.50
CA ALA A 414 15.99 5.31 -20.21
C ALA A 414 14.76 5.59 -19.33
N LYS A 415 14.04 6.70 -19.56
CA LYS A 415 12.77 7.01 -18.87
C LYS A 415 11.68 5.97 -19.16
N TRP A 416 11.80 5.24 -20.27
CA TRP A 416 10.82 4.27 -20.76
C TRP A 416 11.17 2.82 -20.41
N VAL A 417 12.31 2.57 -19.77
CA VAL A 417 12.79 1.22 -19.46
C VAL A 417 11.78 0.44 -18.62
N GLY A 418 11.31 1.03 -17.51
CA GLY A 418 10.31 0.40 -16.65
C GLY A 418 8.98 0.20 -17.37
N VAL A 419 8.59 1.16 -18.22
CA VAL A 419 7.38 1.07 -19.04
C VAL A 419 7.46 -0.14 -19.97
N ASP A 420 8.51 -0.27 -20.78
CA ASP A 420 8.64 -1.35 -21.77
C ASP A 420 8.68 -2.73 -21.10
N VAL A 421 9.43 -2.88 -20.00
CA VAL A 421 9.47 -4.13 -19.22
C VAL A 421 8.08 -4.47 -18.65
N THR A 422 7.37 -3.49 -18.08
CA THR A 422 6.01 -3.72 -17.57
C THR A 422 5.03 -4.10 -18.67
N ARG A 423 5.07 -3.44 -19.83
CA ARG A 423 4.16 -3.77 -20.96
C ARG A 423 4.45 -5.15 -21.53
N HIS A 424 5.73 -5.52 -21.64
CA HIS A 424 6.13 -6.85 -22.08
C HIS A 424 5.68 -7.92 -21.07
N LEU A 425 5.90 -7.70 -19.77
CA LEU A 425 5.40 -8.60 -18.72
C LEU A 425 3.87 -8.70 -18.71
N TYR A 426 3.16 -7.59 -18.92
CA TYR A 426 1.69 -7.57 -18.99
C TYR A 426 1.19 -8.53 -20.07
N ALA A 427 1.78 -8.48 -21.26
CA ALA A 427 1.46 -9.42 -22.33
C ALA A 427 1.77 -10.86 -21.93
N GLY A 428 2.93 -11.12 -21.32
CA GLY A 428 3.34 -12.45 -20.88
C GLY A 428 2.44 -13.07 -19.80
N LEU A 429 1.99 -12.29 -18.82
CA LEU A 429 1.14 -12.82 -17.73
C LEU A 429 -0.33 -12.99 -18.14
N TYR A 430 -0.87 -12.06 -18.94
CA TYR A 430 -2.33 -11.94 -19.11
C TYR A 430 -2.85 -12.34 -20.48
N SER A 431 -2.00 -12.44 -21.51
CA SER A 431 -2.44 -12.98 -22.80
C SER A 431 -2.80 -14.46 -22.65
N GLY A 432 -3.71 -14.95 -23.50
CA GLY A 432 -4.09 -16.36 -23.51
C GLY A 432 -2.91 -17.28 -23.80
N VAL A 433 -3.00 -18.53 -23.33
CA VAL A 433 -1.93 -19.54 -23.48
C VAL A 433 -1.64 -19.82 -24.95
N GLU A 434 -2.67 -19.77 -25.81
CA GLU A 434 -2.54 -19.87 -27.26
C GLU A 434 -1.73 -18.74 -27.91
N SER A 435 -1.61 -17.59 -27.23
CA SER A 435 -0.81 -16.44 -27.65
C SER A 435 0.56 -16.39 -26.96
N GLY A 436 0.95 -17.46 -26.24
CA GLY A 436 2.22 -17.55 -25.51
C GLY A 436 2.22 -16.92 -24.12
N GLY A 437 1.08 -16.42 -23.64
CA GLY A 437 0.94 -15.90 -22.28
C GLY A 437 0.57 -16.96 -21.24
N LEU A 438 0.39 -16.56 -19.99
CA LEU A 438 -0.03 -17.44 -18.90
C LEU A 438 -1.56 -17.45 -18.65
N GLY A 439 -2.32 -16.56 -19.28
CA GLY A 439 -3.77 -16.45 -19.11
C GLY A 439 -4.21 -16.18 -17.66
N LEU A 440 -3.38 -15.48 -16.87
CA LEU A 440 -3.67 -15.23 -15.46
C LEU A 440 -4.81 -14.21 -15.30
N ASP A 441 -5.54 -14.32 -14.20
CA ASP A 441 -6.54 -13.32 -13.82
C ASP A 441 -5.83 -12.09 -13.20
N PRO A 442 -5.87 -10.91 -13.84
CA PRO A 442 -5.22 -9.70 -13.32
C PRO A 442 -5.79 -9.24 -11.97
N LYS A 443 -7.01 -9.63 -11.60
CA LYS A 443 -7.58 -9.29 -10.29
C LYS A 443 -6.97 -10.12 -9.16
N ARG A 444 -6.46 -11.31 -9.46
CA ARG A 444 -5.82 -12.24 -8.50
C ARG A 444 -4.31 -12.20 -8.52
N VAL A 445 -3.69 -12.14 -9.70
CA VAL A 445 -2.23 -12.10 -9.85
C VAL A 445 -1.87 -10.78 -10.52
N ARG A 446 -1.39 -9.82 -9.71
CA ARG A 446 -1.20 -8.43 -10.14
C ARG A 446 0.25 -8.17 -10.48
N ILE A 447 0.51 -7.53 -11.62
CA ILE A 447 1.71 -6.68 -11.73
C ILE A 447 1.49 -5.50 -10.78
N MET A 448 2.45 -5.26 -9.89
CA MET A 448 2.49 -4.08 -9.03
C MET A 448 3.67 -3.21 -9.43
N ASN A 449 3.41 -2.09 -10.09
CA ASN A 449 4.47 -1.15 -10.43
C ASN A 449 4.89 -0.35 -9.20
N ALA A 450 6.20 -0.25 -8.96
CA ALA A 450 6.75 0.40 -7.77
C ALA A 450 8.05 1.15 -8.08
N SER A 451 8.56 1.88 -7.09
CA SER A 451 9.79 2.66 -7.21
C SER A 451 9.75 3.64 -8.40
N LEU A 452 8.70 4.45 -8.46
CA LEU A 452 8.44 5.37 -9.57
C LEU A 452 9.43 6.56 -9.56
N ARG A 453 9.61 7.22 -10.70
CA ARG A 453 10.47 8.41 -10.86
C ARG A 453 9.69 9.58 -11.45
N ILE A 454 10.16 10.77 -11.06
CA ILE A 454 9.66 12.06 -11.53
C ILE A 454 10.69 12.60 -12.53
N TYR A 455 10.27 12.86 -13.77
CA TYR A 455 11.09 13.40 -14.84
C TYR A 455 10.60 14.80 -15.20
N GLY A 456 10.75 15.74 -14.27
CA GLY A 456 10.12 17.05 -14.34
C GLY A 456 8.61 16.93 -14.13
N LEU A 457 7.82 17.43 -15.09
CA LEU A 457 6.36 17.24 -15.06
C LEU A 457 5.91 15.92 -15.70
N GLU A 458 6.82 15.12 -16.28
CA GLU A 458 6.44 13.82 -16.83
C GLU A 458 6.74 12.69 -15.84
N ILE A 459 5.79 11.76 -15.74
CA ILE A 459 5.85 10.60 -14.83
C ILE A 459 5.38 9.37 -15.62
N PRO A 460 6.14 8.93 -16.65
CA PRO A 460 5.79 7.78 -17.49
C PRO A 460 5.62 6.50 -16.66
N ASP A 461 6.38 6.36 -15.57
CA ASP A 461 6.22 5.26 -14.59
C ASP A 461 4.80 5.15 -14.00
N VAL A 462 3.96 6.18 -14.14
CA VAL A 462 2.53 6.13 -13.78
C VAL A 462 1.68 6.18 -15.04
N MET A 463 1.84 7.24 -15.84
CA MET A 463 0.88 7.56 -16.90
C MET A 463 0.93 6.59 -18.08
N GLU A 464 2.09 5.98 -18.36
CA GLU A 464 2.30 5.13 -19.54
C GLU A 464 2.07 3.64 -19.26
N ILE A 465 1.81 3.28 -18.00
CA ILE A 465 1.48 1.92 -17.57
C ILE A 465 0.17 1.88 -16.78
N TRP A 466 -0.60 2.96 -16.81
CA TRP A 466 -1.97 2.94 -16.32
C TRP A 466 -2.78 1.91 -17.14
N GLY A 467 -3.69 1.21 -16.49
CA GLY A 467 -4.26 -0.06 -16.98
C GLY A 467 -3.54 -1.31 -16.48
N SER A 468 -2.35 -1.18 -15.87
CA SER A 468 -1.74 -2.29 -15.13
C SER A 468 -2.52 -2.57 -13.84
N PRO A 469 -2.61 -3.83 -13.37
CA PRO A 469 -3.54 -4.18 -12.29
C PRO A 469 -3.28 -3.48 -10.95
N SER A 470 -2.03 -3.09 -10.68
CA SER A 470 -1.66 -2.41 -9.45
C SER A 470 -0.47 -1.46 -9.62
N ILE A 471 -0.51 -0.36 -8.88
CA ILE A 471 0.60 0.57 -8.75
C ILE A 471 0.71 1.08 -7.30
N THR A 472 1.91 1.17 -6.76
CA THR A 472 2.14 1.78 -5.44
C THR A 472 2.90 3.08 -5.60
N ILE A 473 2.37 4.17 -5.02
CA ILE A 473 2.79 5.54 -5.29
C ILE A 473 3.30 6.18 -3.99
N PHE A 474 4.56 6.60 -3.99
CA PHE A 474 5.15 7.33 -2.87
C PHE A 474 4.56 8.76 -2.80
N PRO A 475 4.40 9.37 -1.61
CA PRO A 475 3.80 10.70 -1.46
C PRO A 475 4.37 11.80 -2.38
N ASN A 476 5.69 11.86 -2.60
CA ASN A 476 6.30 12.84 -3.50
C ASN A 476 5.90 12.65 -4.98
N VAL A 477 5.72 11.41 -5.42
CA VAL A 477 5.25 11.09 -6.78
C VAL A 477 3.79 11.48 -6.91
N ARG A 478 2.95 11.20 -5.88
CA ARG A 478 1.55 11.66 -5.84
C ARG A 478 1.48 13.18 -5.95
N HIS A 479 2.22 13.91 -5.11
CA HIS A 479 2.26 15.36 -5.18
C HIS A 479 2.71 15.87 -6.55
N SER A 480 3.72 15.24 -7.15
CA SER A 480 4.21 15.60 -8.49
C SER A 480 3.19 15.33 -9.61
N LEU A 481 2.35 14.29 -9.47
CA LEU A 481 1.22 14.06 -10.39
C LEU A 481 0.26 15.24 -10.33
N ASP A 482 -0.04 15.73 -9.12
CA ASP A 482 -1.00 16.79 -8.81
C ASP A 482 -0.55 18.20 -9.28
N LEU A 483 0.72 18.38 -9.66
CA LEU A 483 1.23 19.66 -10.19
C LEU A 483 0.66 20.06 -11.56
N LYS A 484 0.06 19.12 -12.30
CA LYS A 484 -0.71 19.42 -13.53
C LYS A 484 -1.88 18.45 -13.66
N ALA A 485 -2.97 18.90 -14.29
CA ALA A 485 -4.09 18.01 -14.60
C ALA A 485 -3.63 16.83 -15.48
N ARG A 486 -4.16 15.63 -15.18
CA ARG A 486 -3.85 14.37 -15.88
C ARG A 486 -5.12 13.73 -16.41
N ASP A 487 -4.95 13.01 -17.51
CA ASP A 487 -5.93 12.08 -18.02
C ASP A 487 -5.34 10.67 -17.96
N PHE A 488 -6.05 9.74 -17.34
CA PHE A 488 -5.58 8.39 -17.10
C PHE A 488 -6.20 7.44 -18.12
N ASP A 489 -5.36 6.91 -19.02
CA ASP A 489 -5.80 5.92 -20.00
C ASP A 489 -5.58 4.49 -19.48
N CYS A 490 -6.66 3.75 -19.26
CA CYS A 490 -6.63 2.33 -18.87
C CYS A 490 -6.07 1.40 -19.95
N ASP A 491 -5.87 1.88 -21.18
CA ASP A 491 -5.20 1.14 -22.25
C ASP A 491 -3.71 1.50 -22.40
N ALA A 492 -3.17 2.43 -21.59
CA ALA A 492 -1.78 2.87 -21.72
C ALA A 492 -0.78 1.70 -21.63
N VAL A 493 -1.01 0.74 -20.72
CA VAL A 493 -0.18 -0.47 -20.57
C VAL A 493 -0.17 -1.37 -21.82
N ARG A 494 -1.18 -1.29 -22.70
CA ARG A 494 -1.30 -2.13 -23.89
C ARG A 494 -0.71 -1.48 -25.14
N ARG A 495 -0.35 -0.19 -25.07
CA ARG A 495 0.19 0.55 -26.22
C ARG A 495 1.58 0.05 -26.62
N PRO A 496 1.91 -0.02 -27.91
CA PRO A 496 3.25 -0.37 -28.34
C PRO A 496 4.28 0.66 -27.85
N ILE A 497 5.50 0.21 -27.57
CA ILE A 497 6.67 1.08 -27.37
C ILE A 497 7.29 1.38 -28.74
N GLU A 498 7.75 2.62 -28.92
CA GLU A 498 8.48 2.99 -30.13
C GLU A 498 9.74 2.14 -30.29
N LYS A 499 9.92 1.52 -31.47
CA LYS A 499 11.05 0.62 -31.73
C LYS A 499 12.39 1.30 -31.50
N SER A 500 12.53 2.58 -31.84
CA SER A 500 13.72 3.39 -31.60
C SER A 500 14.09 3.50 -30.12
N VAL A 501 13.10 3.61 -29.23
CA VAL A 501 13.30 3.66 -27.78
C VAL A 501 13.78 2.31 -27.27
N ARG A 502 13.15 1.21 -27.70
CA ARG A 502 13.59 -0.14 -27.34
C ARG A 502 14.98 -0.46 -27.86
N ASP A 503 15.25 -0.17 -29.13
CA ASP A 503 16.55 -0.40 -29.76
C ASP A 503 17.65 0.41 -29.04
N ALA A 504 17.38 1.65 -28.63
CA ALA A 504 18.32 2.45 -27.84
C ALA A 504 18.58 1.84 -26.46
N ASN A 505 17.52 1.40 -25.75
CA ASN A 505 17.68 0.76 -24.45
C ASN A 505 18.36 -0.61 -24.57
N ALA A 506 18.19 -1.31 -25.69
CA ALA A 506 18.80 -2.61 -25.97
C ALA A 506 20.33 -2.56 -26.10
N ASP A 507 20.94 -1.38 -26.21
CA ASP A 507 22.40 -1.25 -26.07
C ASP A 507 22.87 -1.61 -24.65
N SER A 508 22.00 -1.49 -23.63
CA SER A 508 22.28 -1.89 -22.25
C SER A 508 22.04 -3.38 -22.01
N GLU A 509 23.06 -4.06 -21.48
CA GLU A 509 22.93 -5.45 -21.03
C GLU A 509 21.92 -5.58 -19.87
N ILE A 510 21.87 -4.59 -18.96
CA ILE A 510 20.89 -4.57 -17.87
C ILE A 510 19.46 -4.55 -18.43
N PHE A 511 19.20 -3.72 -19.44
CA PHE A 511 17.88 -3.68 -20.08
C PHE A 511 17.55 -5.00 -20.77
N ARG A 512 18.47 -5.55 -21.58
CA ARG A 512 18.29 -6.84 -22.26
C ARG A 512 17.94 -7.94 -21.25
N GLN A 513 18.66 -7.99 -20.12
CA GLN A 513 18.39 -8.96 -19.05
C GLN A 513 17.03 -8.75 -18.36
N SER A 514 16.58 -7.51 -18.20
CA SER A 514 15.27 -7.20 -17.63
C SER A 514 14.12 -7.51 -18.57
N TRP A 515 14.29 -7.24 -19.85
CA TRP A 515 13.22 -7.31 -20.84
C TRP A 515 13.06 -8.73 -21.39
N TYR A 516 14.16 -9.41 -21.74
CA TYR A 516 14.12 -10.68 -22.46
C TYR A 516 13.58 -11.86 -21.62
N PHE A 517 12.75 -12.67 -22.25
CA PHE A 517 12.33 -14.00 -21.80
C PHE A 517 12.44 -15.02 -22.95
N ASP A 518 12.52 -16.31 -22.62
CA ASP A 518 12.65 -17.36 -23.63
C ASP A 518 11.49 -17.33 -24.64
N GLY A 519 11.82 -17.15 -25.91
CA GLY A 519 10.87 -17.03 -27.02
C GLY A 519 10.76 -15.62 -27.60
N ASP A 520 11.34 -14.62 -26.95
CA ASP A 520 11.42 -13.26 -27.50
C ASP A 520 12.43 -13.14 -28.65
N ASP A 521 12.39 -11.99 -29.32
CA ASP A 521 13.33 -11.67 -30.39
C ASP A 521 14.77 -11.67 -29.87
N MET A 522 15.59 -12.53 -30.46
CA MET A 522 17.02 -12.70 -30.15
C MET A 522 17.83 -11.40 -30.31
N ALA A 523 17.33 -10.42 -31.05
CA ALA A 523 17.94 -9.09 -31.12
C ALA A 523 18.00 -8.37 -29.76
N TYR A 524 17.14 -8.76 -28.81
CA TYR A 524 17.08 -8.19 -27.46
C TYR A 524 17.60 -9.14 -26.37
N ALA A 525 18.14 -10.31 -26.75
CA ALA A 525 18.68 -11.28 -25.80
C ALA A 525 19.95 -10.75 -25.11
N PRO A 526 20.09 -10.91 -23.78
CA PRO A 526 21.34 -10.61 -23.10
C PRO A 526 22.46 -11.55 -23.57
N ALA A 527 23.72 -11.12 -23.43
CA ALA A 527 24.87 -11.94 -23.75
C ALA A 527 24.96 -13.20 -22.87
N SER A 528 24.52 -13.09 -21.61
CA SER A 528 24.36 -14.21 -20.69
C SER A 528 23.05 -14.07 -19.92
N GLN A 529 22.05 -14.86 -20.28
CA GLN A 529 20.73 -14.82 -19.66
C GLN A 529 20.75 -15.34 -18.22
N LEU A 530 20.28 -14.52 -17.29
CA LEU A 530 19.92 -14.97 -15.94
C LEU A 530 18.57 -15.70 -15.98
N VAL A 531 18.55 -16.90 -15.39
CA VAL A 531 17.37 -17.75 -15.23
C VAL A 531 17.27 -18.11 -13.76
N LEU A 532 16.13 -17.83 -13.13
CA LEU A 532 15.99 -17.89 -11.67
C LEU A 532 16.34 -19.27 -11.08
N ALA A 533 15.99 -20.35 -11.78
CA ALA A 533 16.23 -21.73 -11.33
C ALA A 533 17.65 -22.24 -11.63
N ASP A 534 18.26 -21.77 -12.72
CA ASP A 534 19.48 -22.37 -13.29
C ASP A 534 20.74 -21.51 -13.10
N THR A 535 20.56 -20.23 -12.76
CA THR A 535 21.67 -19.32 -12.47
C THR A 535 22.03 -19.39 -11.00
N GLU A 536 23.33 -19.46 -10.71
CA GLU A 536 23.84 -19.43 -9.34
C GLU A 536 23.31 -18.20 -8.57
N PRO A 537 22.77 -18.37 -7.35
CA PRO A 537 22.14 -17.28 -6.60
C PRO A 537 23.01 -16.04 -6.41
N GLU A 538 24.32 -16.21 -6.29
CA GLU A 538 25.31 -15.14 -6.15
C GLU A 538 25.37 -14.25 -7.41
N VAL A 539 25.21 -14.83 -8.59
CA VAL A 539 25.20 -14.08 -9.86
C VAL A 539 23.95 -13.21 -9.95
N ILE A 540 22.79 -13.73 -9.54
CA ILE A 540 21.54 -12.96 -9.50
C ILE A 540 21.64 -11.83 -8.47
N THR A 541 22.15 -12.12 -7.27
CA THR A 541 22.20 -11.12 -6.18
C THR A 541 23.27 -10.05 -6.39
N THR A 542 24.24 -10.28 -7.28
CA THR A 542 25.25 -9.30 -7.71
C THR A 542 24.86 -8.54 -8.97
N TRP A 543 23.77 -8.90 -9.66
CA TRP A 543 23.23 -8.11 -10.76
C TRP A 543 22.81 -6.72 -10.26
N VAL A 544 23.30 -5.67 -10.91
CA VAL A 544 23.36 -4.29 -10.39
C VAL A 544 22.04 -3.80 -9.76
N PRO A 545 20.88 -3.89 -10.43
CA PRO A 545 19.62 -3.40 -9.83
C PRO A 545 19.24 -4.12 -8.52
N ILE A 546 19.49 -5.44 -8.45
CA ILE A 546 19.26 -6.25 -7.26
C ILE A 546 20.26 -5.90 -6.17
N ALA A 547 21.56 -5.87 -6.49
CA ALA A 547 22.63 -5.63 -5.54
C ALA A 547 22.47 -4.29 -4.81
N GLU A 548 22.23 -3.20 -5.56
CA GLU A 548 22.04 -1.86 -5.00
C GLU A 548 20.82 -1.78 -4.08
N THR A 549 19.70 -2.36 -4.52
CA THR A 549 18.44 -2.30 -3.75
C THR A 549 18.48 -3.20 -2.52
N LEU A 550 19.05 -4.40 -2.65
CA LEU A 550 19.23 -5.33 -1.53
C LEU A 550 20.18 -4.72 -0.48
N SER A 551 21.28 -4.09 -0.89
CA SER A 551 22.20 -3.41 0.02
C SER A 551 21.49 -2.35 0.87
N GLN A 552 20.62 -1.53 0.26
CA GLN A 552 19.83 -0.55 1.00
C GLN A 552 18.86 -1.22 1.98
N PHE A 553 18.18 -2.29 1.58
CA PHE A 553 17.26 -3.01 2.46
C PHE A 553 17.98 -3.64 3.64
N LEU A 554 19.16 -4.22 3.42
CA LEU A 554 20.01 -4.77 4.49
C LEU A 554 20.45 -3.66 5.46
N GLY A 555 20.89 -2.51 4.94
CA GLY A 555 21.27 -1.36 5.75
C GLY A 555 20.13 -0.84 6.63
N SER A 556 18.94 -0.62 6.05
CA SER A 556 17.77 -0.17 6.83
C SER A 556 17.30 -1.21 7.83
N TYR A 557 17.36 -2.51 7.51
CA TYR A 557 17.05 -3.56 8.48
C TYR A 557 18.03 -3.56 9.65
N ALA A 558 19.34 -3.40 9.40
CA ALA A 558 20.33 -3.30 10.45
C ALA A 558 20.05 -2.10 11.37
N SER A 559 19.74 -0.92 10.81
CA SER A 559 19.33 0.24 11.61
C SER A 559 18.04 0.01 12.41
N THR A 560 17.06 -0.72 11.86
CA THR A 560 15.86 -1.11 12.62
C THR A 560 16.18 -2.08 13.75
N LYS A 561 17.12 -3.01 13.54
CA LYS A 561 17.57 -3.95 14.56
C LYS A 561 18.16 -3.23 15.78
N GLU A 562 18.87 -2.11 15.58
CA GLU A 562 19.40 -1.30 16.69
C GLU A 562 18.30 -0.71 17.59
N LEU A 563 17.07 -0.56 17.07
CA LEU A 563 15.95 0.02 17.79
C LEU A 563 15.34 -0.94 18.81
N ILE A 564 15.53 -2.25 18.69
CA ILE A 564 14.84 -3.23 19.56
C ILE A 564 15.38 -3.26 21.00
N GLY A 565 16.38 -2.45 21.32
CA GLY A 565 17.00 -2.38 22.65
C GLY A 565 16.02 -2.01 23.78
N PHE A 566 14.92 -1.30 23.49
CA PHE A 566 13.89 -1.02 24.50
C PHE A 566 12.99 -2.22 24.82
N MET A 567 13.06 -3.30 24.02
CA MET A 567 12.30 -4.54 24.18
C MET A 567 13.10 -5.61 24.97
N SER A 568 14.16 -5.21 25.67
CA SER A 568 15.02 -6.10 26.47
C SER A 568 14.41 -6.43 27.82
#